data_AF-A0A6G9J5M4-F1
#
_entry.id   AF-A0A6G9J5M4-F1
#
_cell.length_a   1.000
_cell.length_b   1.000
_cell.length_c   1.000
_cell.angle_alpha   90.00
_cell.angle_beta   90.00
_cell.angle_gamma   90.00
#
_symmetry.space_group_name_H-M   'P 1'
#
loop_
_entity.id
_entity.type
_entity.pdbx_description
1 polymer ?
#
loop_
_entity_poly.entity_id
_entity_poly.type
_entity_poly.pdbx_seq_one_letter_code
_entity_poly.pdbx_strand_id
1 'polypeptide(L)'
;MKWIVRCMALCLMLFSLSGCLYPEERLKQNQIPYEDQVAAVQSAVNQYREATGGLLPIKTRDMKTPIYQKYPIDFNKLIPRYMQEPPGNAYESGGIFQYVIVDAENNPTVKLLDLRSAEQIRELKLRLKMYQDQHKYPPFKKMIAKGVFTLDYKKLGYKEPPHAVSPFSGNNLPFVIDYNGEIYIDYRIDLYNALRKEKHHYRPGDDIRDILVKHSLFVPAYSLPYTIDPKTNEPIFLTN
;
A
#
# COMPACT_ATOMS: atom_id res chain seq x y z
N MET A 1 40.57 -8.58 -45.65
CA MET A 1 40.40 -7.18 -45.19
C MET A 1 38.93 -6.76 -45.03
N LYS A 2 38.05 -6.96 -46.04
CA LYS A 2 36.62 -6.55 -45.98
C LYS A 2 35.78 -7.24 -44.88
N TRP A 3 36.17 -8.45 -44.44
CA TRP A 3 35.45 -9.20 -43.40
C TRP A 3 35.76 -8.71 -41.98
N ILE A 4 37.02 -8.32 -41.74
CA ILE A 4 37.47 -7.74 -40.46
C ILE A 4 36.79 -6.38 -40.22
N VAL A 5 36.68 -5.55 -41.26
CA VAL A 5 35.98 -4.25 -41.18
C VAL A 5 34.48 -4.43 -40.90
N ARG A 6 33.85 -5.48 -41.46
CA ARG A 6 32.44 -5.82 -41.18
C ARG A 6 32.23 -6.30 -39.74
N CYS A 7 33.12 -7.13 -39.19
CA CYS A 7 33.06 -7.54 -37.79
C CYS A 7 33.30 -6.36 -36.84
N MET A 8 34.21 -5.45 -37.18
CA MET A 8 34.51 -4.27 -36.36
C MET A 8 33.32 -3.28 -36.32
N ALA A 9 32.64 -3.07 -37.46
CA ALA A 9 31.44 -2.25 -37.53
C ALA A 9 30.26 -2.87 -36.75
N LEU A 10 30.11 -4.20 -36.76
CA LEU A 10 29.06 -4.90 -36.01
C LEU A 10 29.30 -4.83 -34.49
N CYS A 11 30.54 -4.98 -34.04
CA CYS A 11 30.92 -4.77 -32.64
C CYS A 11 30.65 -3.33 -32.19
N LEU A 12 30.99 -2.33 -33.01
CA LEU A 12 30.75 -0.92 -32.68
C LEU A 12 29.25 -0.60 -32.53
N MET A 13 28.40 -1.28 -33.30
CA MET A 13 26.94 -1.15 -33.23
C MET A 13 26.35 -1.82 -31.97
N LEU A 14 26.94 -2.91 -31.49
CA LEU A 14 26.52 -3.58 -30.25
C LEU A 14 26.86 -2.75 -29.00
N PHE A 15 27.95 -1.96 -29.02
CA PHE A 15 28.31 -1.08 -27.91
C PHE A 15 27.46 0.20 -27.84
N SER A 16 26.89 0.68 -28.95
CA SER A 16 25.96 1.82 -28.91
C SER A 16 24.56 1.44 -28.40
N LEU A 17 24.22 0.14 -28.36
CA LEU A 17 22.96 -0.38 -27.80
C LEU A 17 22.99 -0.56 -26.27
N SER A 18 24.15 -0.46 -25.61
CA SER A 18 24.24 -0.45 -24.13
C SER A 18 23.78 0.86 -23.48
N GLY A 19 23.41 1.87 -24.26
CA GLY A 19 22.89 3.15 -23.79
C GLY A 19 21.41 3.11 -23.43
N CYS A 20 21.04 2.37 -22.39
CA CYS A 20 19.84 2.57 -21.54
C CYS A 20 19.81 1.57 -20.37
N LEU A 21 20.98 1.23 -19.79
CA LEU A 21 20.98 0.49 -18.52
C LEU A 21 20.54 1.46 -17.42
N TYR A 22 19.26 1.42 -17.07
CA TYR A 22 18.69 2.19 -15.98
C TYR A 22 19.44 1.82 -14.68
N PRO A 23 20.16 2.74 -14.02
CA PRO A 23 21.05 2.39 -12.92
C PRO A 23 20.26 1.75 -11.77
N GLU A 24 20.56 0.50 -11.42
CA GLU A 24 19.94 -0.19 -10.28
C GLU A 24 20.15 0.55 -8.95
N GLU A 25 21.18 1.40 -8.85
CA GLU A 25 21.42 2.26 -7.68
C GLU A 25 20.29 3.28 -7.45
N ARG A 26 19.62 3.77 -8.51
CA ARG A 26 18.41 4.60 -8.35
C ARG A 26 17.22 3.79 -7.82
N LEU A 27 17.14 2.49 -8.15
CA LEU A 27 16.11 1.59 -7.62
C LEU A 27 16.30 1.30 -6.13
N LYS A 28 17.54 1.28 -5.64
CA LYS A 28 17.85 1.10 -4.21
C LYS A 28 17.69 2.38 -3.38
N GLN A 29 18.01 3.56 -3.94
CA GLN A 29 17.74 4.84 -3.25
C GLN A 29 16.23 5.10 -3.06
N ASN A 30 15.36 4.65 -3.97
CA ASN A 30 13.90 4.86 -3.89
C ASN A 30 13.14 4.08 -2.80
N GLN A 31 13.82 3.34 -1.90
CA GLN A 31 13.17 2.44 -0.94
C GLN A 31 12.82 3.10 0.40
N ILE A 32 13.41 4.24 0.73
CA ILE A 32 12.96 5.08 1.85
C ILE A 32 12.04 6.13 1.25
N PRO A 33 10.78 6.25 1.72
CA PRO A 33 9.99 7.43 1.42
C PRO A 33 10.75 8.67 1.82
N TYR A 34 11.18 9.45 0.84
CA TYR A 34 11.76 10.73 1.14
C TYR A 34 10.62 11.64 1.59
N GLU A 35 10.66 12.09 2.84
CA GLU A 35 9.73 13.09 3.38
C GLU A 35 9.60 14.27 2.42
N ASP A 36 10.71 14.66 1.79
CA ASP A 36 10.78 15.69 0.74
C ASP A 36 9.88 15.41 -0.46
N GLN A 37 9.82 14.15 -0.92
CA GLN A 37 8.94 13.77 -2.04
C GLN A 37 7.47 13.87 -1.65
N VAL A 38 7.11 13.43 -0.44
CA VAL A 38 5.74 13.57 0.07
C VAL A 38 5.37 15.03 0.24
N ALA A 39 6.29 15.85 0.78
CA ALA A 39 6.11 17.28 0.95
C ALA A 39 5.97 18.01 -0.39
N ALA A 40 6.75 17.64 -1.41
CA ALA A 40 6.63 18.19 -2.76
C ALA A 40 5.25 17.90 -3.36
N VAL A 41 4.77 16.66 -3.25
CA VAL A 41 3.42 16.30 -3.72
C VAL A 41 2.34 17.02 -2.91
N GLN A 42 2.49 17.15 -1.59
CA GLN A 42 1.57 17.92 -0.75
C GLN A 42 1.50 19.38 -1.20
N SER A 43 2.64 20.02 -1.48
CA SER A 43 2.68 21.39 -1.98
C SER A 43 1.95 21.52 -3.33
N ALA A 44 2.18 20.60 -4.27
CA ALA A 44 1.48 20.59 -5.55
C ALA A 44 -0.04 20.39 -5.39
N VAL A 45 -0.47 19.51 -4.47
CA VAL A 45 -1.90 19.30 -4.14
C VAL A 45 -2.52 20.56 -3.56
N ASN A 46 -1.82 21.25 -2.65
CA ASN A 46 -2.30 22.49 -2.04
C ASN A 46 -2.48 23.59 -3.10
N GLN A 47 -1.47 23.80 -3.96
CA GLN A 47 -1.55 24.79 -5.04
C GLN A 47 -2.67 24.46 -6.05
N TYR A 48 -2.86 23.18 -6.38
CA TYR A 48 -3.98 22.74 -7.22
C TYR A 48 -5.32 23.07 -6.57
N ARG A 49 -5.48 22.76 -5.28
CA ARG A 49 -6.71 23.00 -4.52
C ARG A 49 -7.04 24.49 -4.46
N GLU A 50 -6.06 25.33 -4.19
CA GLU A 50 -6.22 26.79 -4.17
C GLU A 50 -6.64 27.33 -5.54
N ALA A 51 -5.97 26.90 -6.61
CA ALA A 51 -6.24 27.37 -7.97
C ALA A 51 -7.60 26.91 -8.53
N THR A 52 -8.17 25.84 -7.99
CA THR A 52 -9.43 25.23 -8.48
C THR A 52 -10.63 25.50 -7.56
N GLY A 53 -10.47 26.36 -6.55
CA GLY A 53 -11.56 26.69 -5.63
C GLY A 53 -11.94 25.51 -4.71
N GLY A 54 -11.00 24.63 -4.39
CA GLY A 54 -11.18 23.57 -3.41
C GLY A 54 -11.17 22.14 -3.97
N LEU A 55 -11.01 21.93 -5.28
CA LEU A 55 -10.99 20.59 -5.87
C LEU A 55 -9.69 19.84 -5.53
N LEU A 56 -9.80 18.51 -5.39
CA LEU A 56 -8.64 17.65 -5.17
C LEU A 56 -8.19 16.94 -6.45
N PRO A 57 -6.88 16.78 -6.68
CA PRO A 57 -6.33 16.11 -7.86
C PRO A 57 -6.36 14.60 -7.68
N ILE A 58 -7.55 14.00 -7.59
CA ILE A 58 -7.74 12.56 -7.34
C ILE A 58 -8.29 11.83 -8.57
N LYS A 59 -7.98 10.54 -8.67
CA LYS A 59 -8.63 9.60 -9.60
C LYS A 59 -9.98 9.19 -9.00
N THR A 60 -10.98 9.03 -9.86
CA THR A 60 -12.31 8.58 -9.40
C THR A 60 -12.25 7.09 -9.04
N ARG A 61 -12.85 6.72 -7.92
CA ARG A 61 -13.00 5.35 -7.42
C ARG A 61 -14.44 5.12 -6.98
N ASP A 62 -14.84 3.85 -6.89
CA ASP A 62 -16.17 3.49 -6.40
C ASP A 62 -16.35 3.91 -4.94
N MET A 63 -17.60 4.20 -4.54
CA MET A 63 -17.91 4.55 -3.16
C MET A 63 -17.59 3.45 -2.14
N LYS A 64 -17.62 2.18 -2.59
CA LYS A 64 -17.29 0.99 -1.78
C LYS A 64 -15.79 0.78 -1.57
N THR A 65 -14.93 1.57 -2.22
CA THR A 65 -13.48 1.44 -2.07
C THR A 65 -13.07 1.74 -0.61
N PRO A 66 -12.23 0.90 0.01
CA PRO A 66 -11.75 1.14 1.37
C PRO A 66 -11.14 2.53 1.54
N ILE A 67 -11.33 3.15 2.71
CA ILE A 67 -10.99 4.55 2.98
C ILE A 67 -9.56 4.93 2.56
N TYR A 68 -8.58 4.09 2.88
CA TYR A 68 -7.17 4.33 2.57
C TYR A 68 -6.77 4.09 1.10
N GLN A 69 -7.69 3.56 0.29
CA GLN A 69 -7.53 3.34 -1.15
C GLN A 69 -8.39 4.27 -1.99
N LYS A 70 -9.26 5.08 -1.34
CA LYS A 70 -10.36 5.78 -2.00
C LYS A 70 -9.91 6.98 -2.83
N TYR A 71 -8.86 7.68 -2.40
CA TYR A 71 -8.44 8.95 -2.99
C TYR A 71 -6.99 8.92 -3.52
N PRO A 72 -6.65 8.05 -4.49
CA PRO A 72 -5.34 8.07 -5.11
C PRO A 72 -5.15 9.35 -5.94
N ILE A 73 -3.97 9.93 -5.87
CA ILE A 73 -3.62 11.16 -6.57
C ILE A 73 -3.55 10.90 -8.09
N ASP A 74 -4.09 11.84 -8.85
CA ASP A 74 -4.00 11.90 -10.30
C ASP A 74 -2.92 12.90 -10.69
N PHE A 75 -1.69 12.42 -10.89
CA PHE A 75 -0.56 13.26 -11.27
C PHE A 75 -0.77 13.99 -12.61
N ASN A 76 -1.66 13.51 -13.49
CA ASN A 76 -1.99 14.22 -14.74
C ASN A 76 -2.66 15.58 -14.48
N LYS A 77 -3.30 15.76 -13.32
CA LYS A 77 -3.88 17.04 -12.91
C LYS A 77 -2.85 17.99 -12.30
N LEU A 78 -1.72 17.45 -11.84
CA LEU A 78 -0.65 18.21 -11.21
C LEU A 78 0.44 18.64 -12.21
N ILE A 79 0.68 17.85 -13.24
CA ILE A 79 1.77 18.05 -14.20
C ILE A 79 1.30 18.79 -15.45
N PRO A 80 2.14 19.67 -16.06
CA PRO A 80 3.43 20.18 -15.54
C PRO A 80 3.26 21.41 -14.63
N ARG A 81 2.02 21.82 -14.37
CA ARG A 81 1.70 23.15 -13.82
C ARG A 81 2.09 23.34 -12.35
N TYR A 82 1.91 22.31 -11.53
CA TYR A 82 2.14 22.33 -10.09
C TYR A 82 3.36 21.51 -9.67
N MET A 83 3.84 20.64 -10.57
CA MET A 83 5.08 19.87 -10.44
C MET A 83 5.56 19.39 -11.81
N GLN A 84 6.87 19.15 -11.95
CA GLN A 84 7.47 18.78 -13.24
C GLN A 84 7.17 17.33 -13.64
N GLU A 85 7.35 16.39 -12.70
CA GLU A 85 7.16 14.95 -12.92
C GLU A 85 6.76 14.26 -11.61
N PRO A 86 6.11 13.08 -11.65
CA PRO A 86 5.75 12.34 -10.44
C PRO A 86 7.01 11.83 -9.74
N PRO A 87 7.01 11.68 -8.40
CA PRO A 87 8.15 11.15 -7.67
C PRO A 87 8.61 9.78 -8.19
N GLY A 88 9.92 9.51 -8.18
CA GLY A 88 10.47 8.25 -8.71
C GLY A 88 10.03 6.98 -7.96
N ASN A 89 9.58 7.12 -6.71
CA ASN A 89 9.03 6.02 -5.92
C ASN A 89 7.50 5.85 -6.10
N ALA A 90 6.85 6.75 -6.86
CA ALA A 90 5.44 6.65 -7.19
C ALA A 90 5.21 5.51 -8.20
N TYR A 91 4.09 4.81 -8.05
CA TYR A 91 3.68 3.72 -8.94
C TYR A 91 3.60 4.17 -10.40
N GLU A 92 3.11 5.38 -10.65
CA GLU A 92 3.04 5.99 -11.98
C GLU A 92 4.42 6.16 -12.64
N SER A 93 5.50 6.20 -11.86
CA SER A 93 6.90 6.27 -12.31
C SER A 93 7.63 4.91 -12.25
N GLY A 94 6.89 3.80 -12.04
CA GLY A 94 7.45 2.46 -11.88
C GLY A 94 7.93 2.13 -10.47
N GLY A 95 7.62 2.97 -9.48
CA GLY A 95 7.90 2.74 -8.08
C GLY A 95 6.87 1.82 -7.39
N ILE A 96 6.98 1.73 -6.06
CA ILE A 96 6.19 0.79 -5.24
C ILE A 96 5.13 1.46 -4.37
N PHE A 97 5.02 2.80 -4.42
CA PHE A 97 4.05 3.54 -3.61
C PHE A 97 2.98 4.19 -4.47
N GLN A 98 1.72 3.96 -4.11
CA GLN A 98 0.62 4.79 -4.60
C GLN A 98 0.47 5.99 -3.66
N TYR A 99 0.56 7.19 -4.21
CA TYR A 99 0.24 8.40 -3.46
C TYR A 99 -1.28 8.55 -3.31
N VAL A 100 -1.73 8.79 -2.08
CA VAL A 100 -3.15 8.93 -1.72
C VAL A 100 -3.38 10.15 -0.85
N ILE A 101 -4.60 10.68 -0.87
CA ILE A 101 -5.04 11.73 0.05
C ILE A 101 -5.88 11.10 1.16
N VAL A 102 -5.55 11.42 2.41
CA VAL A 102 -6.40 11.13 3.58
C VAL A 102 -7.02 12.43 4.08
N ASP A 103 -8.09 12.30 4.88
CA ASP A 103 -8.87 13.45 5.39
C ASP A 103 -9.26 14.45 4.30
N ALA A 104 -9.79 13.92 3.19
CA ALA A 104 -10.10 14.69 1.98
C ALA A 104 -11.13 15.82 2.20
N GLU A 105 -11.93 15.74 3.26
CA GLU A 105 -13.00 16.70 3.55
C GLU A 105 -12.50 17.88 4.39
N ASN A 106 -11.63 17.64 5.38
CA ASN A 106 -11.20 18.68 6.31
C ASN A 106 -9.77 19.15 6.00
N ASN A 107 -8.79 18.27 6.21
CA ASN A 107 -7.37 18.58 6.00
C ASN A 107 -6.69 17.56 5.05
N PRO A 108 -6.87 17.72 3.71
CA PRO A 108 -6.30 16.84 2.70
C PRO A 108 -4.79 16.64 2.87
N THR A 109 -4.41 15.46 3.34
CA THR A 109 -3.02 15.12 3.66
C THR A 109 -2.53 14.01 2.74
N VAL A 110 -1.39 14.22 2.09
CA VAL A 110 -0.75 13.25 1.22
C VAL A 110 -0.08 12.17 2.07
N LYS A 111 -0.36 10.92 1.72
CA LYS A 111 0.21 9.71 2.32
C LYS A 111 0.57 8.69 1.24
N LEU A 112 1.28 7.65 1.65
CA LEU A 112 1.75 6.59 0.80
C LEU A 112 1.02 5.28 1.12
N LEU A 113 0.54 4.63 0.07
CA LEU A 113 0.04 3.28 0.12
C LEU A 113 1.11 2.36 -0.47
N ASP A 114 1.59 1.42 0.35
CA ASP A 114 2.58 0.42 -0.06
C ASP A 114 1.93 -0.70 -0.90
N LEU A 115 2.36 -0.84 -2.15
CA LEU A 115 1.81 -1.81 -3.09
C LEU A 115 2.46 -3.19 -2.99
N ARG A 116 3.56 -3.36 -2.25
CA ARG A 116 4.25 -4.67 -2.14
C ARG A 116 3.32 -5.75 -1.59
N SER A 117 2.51 -5.39 -0.60
CA SER A 117 1.53 -6.30 0.00
C SER A 117 0.36 -6.63 -0.95
N ALA A 118 0.08 -5.77 -1.94
CA ALA A 118 -0.99 -6.01 -2.90
C ALA A 118 -0.71 -7.24 -3.79
N GLU A 119 0.54 -7.42 -4.21
CA GLU A 119 0.93 -8.59 -5.01
C GLU A 119 0.82 -9.89 -4.20
N GLN A 120 1.21 -9.88 -2.94
CA GLN A 120 1.06 -11.04 -2.05
C GLN A 120 -0.40 -11.40 -1.82
N ILE A 121 -1.26 -10.40 -1.62
CA ILE A 121 -2.72 -10.58 -1.52
C ILE A 121 -3.27 -11.15 -2.82
N ARG A 122 -2.82 -10.65 -3.98
CA ARG A 122 -3.25 -11.14 -5.30
C ARG A 122 -2.89 -12.61 -5.51
N GLU A 123 -1.67 -13.01 -5.15
CA GLU A 123 -1.25 -14.42 -5.20
C GLU A 123 -2.09 -15.30 -4.28
N LEU A 124 -2.29 -14.86 -3.03
CA LEU A 124 -3.08 -15.61 -2.06
C LEU A 124 -4.55 -15.74 -2.50
N LYS A 125 -5.14 -14.69 -3.07
CA LYS A 125 -6.49 -14.73 -3.66
C LYS A 125 -6.59 -15.71 -4.82
N LEU A 126 -5.56 -15.80 -5.68
CA LEU A 126 -5.55 -16.76 -6.78
C LEU A 126 -5.57 -18.20 -6.25
N ARG A 127 -4.69 -18.53 -5.30
CA ARG A 127 -4.65 -19.87 -4.67
C ARG A 127 -5.94 -20.19 -3.93
N LEU A 128 -6.50 -19.21 -3.24
CA LEU A 128 -7.78 -19.34 -2.56
C LEU A 128 -8.90 -19.69 -3.55
N LYS A 129 -8.98 -18.96 -4.67
CA LYS A 129 -9.96 -19.23 -5.72
C LYS A 129 -9.81 -20.63 -6.29
N MET A 130 -8.58 -21.05 -6.64
CA MET A 130 -8.31 -22.42 -7.11
C MET A 130 -8.74 -23.49 -6.10
N TYR A 131 -8.54 -23.23 -4.80
CA TYR A 131 -9.01 -24.13 -3.76
C TYR A 131 -10.54 -24.19 -3.68
N GLN A 132 -11.22 -23.03 -3.75
CA GLN A 132 -12.68 -22.93 -3.72
C GLN A 132 -13.33 -23.60 -4.93
N ASP A 133 -12.73 -23.50 -6.12
CA ASP A 133 -13.21 -24.18 -7.33
C ASP A 133 -13.26 -25.71 -7.14
N GLN A 134 -12.42 -26.26 -6.24
CA GLN A 134 -12.37 -27.68 -5.92
C GLN A 134 -13.18 -28.06 -4.65
N HIS A 135 -13.29 -27.17 -3.66
CA HIS A 135 -13.78 -27.49 -2.31
C HIS A 135 -15.01 -26.67 -1.85
N LYS A 136 -15.57 -25.81 -2.72
CA LYS A 136 -16.70 -24.88 -2.49
C LYS A 136 -16.47 -23.77 -1.45
N TYR A 137 -15.66 -24.00 -0.41
CA TYR A 137 -15.43 -23.06 0.69
C TYR A 137 -13.93 -22.73 0.85
N PRO A 138 -13.58 -21.52 1.32
CA PRO A 138 -12.24 -21.20 1.77
C PRO A 138 -11.72 -22.19 2.82
N PRO A 139 -10.41 -22.46 2.86
CA PRO A 139 -9.81 -23.28 3.91
C PRO A 139 -9.65 -22.45 5.19
N PHE A 140 -10.77 -22.10 5.83
CA PHE A 140 -10.75 -21.42 7.14
C PHE A 140 -10.12 -22.32 8.20
N LYS A 141 -9.36 -21.72 9.13
CA LYS A 141 -8.71 -22.41 10.24
C LYS A 141 -9.33 -22.07 11.59
N LYS A 142 -9.28 -20.80 12.00
CA LYS A 142 -9.80 -20.32 13.29
C LYS A 142 -10.50 -18.97 13.11
N MET A 143 -11.68 -18.82 13.69
CA MET A 143 -12.35 -17.53 13.85
C MET A 143 -11.66 -16.74 14.97
N ILE A 144 -11.15 -15.56 14.66
CA ILE A 144 -10.41 -14.70 15.60
C ILE A 144 -11.20 -13.47 16.03
N ALA A 145 -12.24 -13.12 15.28
CA ALA A 145 -13.31 -12.19 15.65
C ALA A 145 -14.57 -12.55 14.84
N LYS A 146 -15.71 -11.97 15.18
CA LYS A 146 -16.97 -12.20 14.45
C LYS A 146 -16.77 -11.87 12.96
N GLY A 147 -16.88 -12.89 12.10
CA GLY A 147 -16.71 -12.75 10.65
C GLY A 147 -15.26 -12.61 10.17
N VAL A 148 -14.25 -12.76 11.04
CA VAL A 148 -12.83 -12.67 10.70
C VAL A 148 -12.12 -13.97 11.04
N PHE A 149 -11.44 -14.55 10.06
CA PHE A 149 -10.84 -15.88 10.14
C PHE A 149 -9.37 -15.86 9.75
N THR A 150 -8.64 -16.83 10.29
CA THR A 150 -7.32 -17.22 9.79
C THR A 150 -7.46 -18.31 8.72
N LEU A 151 -6.48 -18.41 7.83
CA LEU A 151 -6.43 -19.41 6.75
C LEU A 151 -5.57 -20.62 7.13
N ASP A 152 -5.94 -21.79 6.63
CA ASP A 152 -5.09 -22.98 6.62
C ASP A 152 -4.18 -22.95 5.38
N TYR A 153 -3.03 -22.29 5.54
CA TYR A 153 -2.06 -22.10 4.45
C TYR A 153 -1.50 -23.42 3.90
N LYS A 154 -1.49 -24.51 4.67
CA LYS A 154 -1.05 -25.83 4.19
C LYS A 154 -1.96 -26.34 3.08
N LYS A 155 -3.28 -26.13 3.22
CA LYS A 155 -4.28 -26.49 2.19
C LYS A 155 -4.17 -25.64 0.93
N LEU A 156 -3.57 -24.46 1.03
CA LEU A 156 -3.28 -23.55 -0.10
C LEU A 156 -1.90 -23.80 -0.74
N GLY A 157 -1.19 -24.86 -0.32
CA GLY A 157 0.10 -25.24 -0.89
C GLY A 157 1.28 -24.41 -0.41
N TYR A 158 1.12 -23.65 0.68
CA TYR A 158 2.23 -22.94 1.30
C TYR A 158 2.98 -23.83 2.29
N LYS A 159 4.32 -23.75 2.26
CA LYS A 159 5.19 -24.37 3.29
C LYS A 159 5.15 -23.59 4.60
N GLU A 160 5.13 -22.27 4.49
CA GLU A 160 5.07 -21.32 5.61
C GLU A 160 4.00 -20.26 5.34
N PRO A 161 3.34 -19.72 6.38
CA PRO A 161 2.36 -18.65 6.21
C PRO A 161 2.95 -17.43 5.47
N PRO A 162 2.32 -16.96 4.37
CA PRO A 162 2.69 -15.70 3.77
C PRO A 162 2.37 -14.54 4.72
N HIS A 163 3.11 -13.45 4.57
CA HIS A 163 2.98 -12.26 5.41
C HIS A 163 3.23 -10.98 4.60
N ALA A 164 2.61 -9.89 5.02
CA ALA A 164 2.93 -8.54 4.55
C ALA A 164 4.03 -7.92 5.44
N VAL A 165 4.90 -7.11 4.87
CA VAL A 165 5.85 -6.32 5.66
C VAL A 165 5.18 -5.01 6.03
N SER A 166 5.11 -4.70 7.32
CA SER A 166 4.52 -3.45 7.82
C SER A 166 5.34 -2.25 7.35
N PRO A 167 4.73 -1.23 6.73
CA PRO A 167 5.41 0.03 6.45
C PRO A 167 5.59 0.90 7.71
N PHE A 168 4.95 0.55 8.83
CA PHE A 168 5.03 1.29 10.09
C PHE A 168 6.13 0.76 11.01
N SER A 169 6.27 -0.55 11.10
CA SER A 169 7.18 -1.20 12.06
C SER A 169 8.24 -2.09 11.42
N GLY A 170 8.12 -2.41 10.13
CA GLY A 170 8.94 -3.42 9.46
C GLY A 170 8.63 -4.85 9.86
N ASN A 171 7.66 -5.09 10.76
CA ASN A 171 7.28 -6.42 11.20
C ASN A 171 6.52 -7.19 10.12
N ASN A 172 6.60 -8.52 10.17
CA ASN A 172 5.78 -9.40 9.37
C ASN A 172 4.36 -9.48 9.94
N LEU A 173 3.40 -8.98 9.17
CA LEU A 173 1.98 -8.97 9.51
C LEU A 173 1.25 -10.15 8.86
N PRO A 174 0.43 -10.89 9.61
CA PRO A 174 -0.31 -12.01 9.06
C PRO A 174 -1.50 -11.52 8.22
N PHE A 175 -1.95 -12.37 7.30
CA PHE A 175 -3.21 -12.15 6.58
C PHE A 175 -4.40 -12.81 7.31
N VAL A 176 -5.56 -12.16 7.20
CA VAL A 176 -6.86 -12.63 7.68
C VAL A 176 -7.88 -12.54 6.54
N ILE A 177 -8.98 -13.26 6.68
CA ILE A 177 -10.02 -13.33 5.65
C ILE A 177 -11.40 -13.13 6.25
N ASP A 178 -12.30 -12.47 5.52
CA ASP A 178 -13.70 -12.33 5.89
C ASP A 178 -14.60 -13.44 5.31
N TYR A 179 -15.90 -13.36 5.55
CA TYR A 179 -16.89 -14.30 5.02
C TYR A 179 -17.10 -14.18 3.50
N ASN A 180 -16.73 -13.05 2.88
CA ASN A 180 -16.82 -12.83 1.44
C ASN A 180 -15.60 -13.38 0.70
N GLY A 181 -14.58 -13.85 1.41
CA GLY A 181 -13.33 -14.31 0.82
C GLY A 181 -12.33 -13.18 0.57
N GLU A 182 -12.58 -11.99 1.10
CA GLU A 182 -11.69 -10.84 0.99
C GLU A 182 -10.56 -10.95 2.01
N ILE A 183 -9.34 -10.65 1.55
CA ILE A 183 -8.10 -10.82 2.31
C ILE A 183 -7.63 -9.47 2.81
N TYR A 184 -7.27 -9.44 4.09
CA TYR A 184 -6.82 -8.26 4.81
C TYR A 184 -5.51 -8.53 5.53
N ILE A 185 -4.76 -7.47 5.80
CA ILE A 185 -3.55 -7.48 6.61
C ILE A 185 -3.96 -7.19 8.07
N ASP A 186 -3.46 -8.00 9.00
CA ASP A 186 -3.73 -7.81 10.41
C ASP A 186 -2.74 -6.82 11.05
N TYR A 187 -3.18 -5.57 11.24
CA TYR A 187 -2.39 -4.49 11.82
C TYR A 187 -2.41 -4.43 13.35
N ARG A 188 -2.97 -5.43 14.06
CA ARG A 188 -3.05 -5.39 15.54
C ARG A 188 -1.70 -5.19 16.21
N ILE A 189 -0.63 -5.77 15.67
CA ILE A 189 0.74 -5.61 16.21
C ILE A 189 1.19 -4.14 16.13
N ASP A 190 0.97 -3.49 14.97
CA ASP A 190 1.33 -2.09 14.78
C ASP A 190 0.49 -1.16 15.65
N LEU A 191 -0.82 -1.43 15.72
CA LEU A 191 -1.75 -0.67 16.54
C LEU A 191 -1.41 -0.79 18.02
N TYR A 192 -1.07 -1.99 18.50
CA TYR A 192 -0.68 -2.21 19.88
C TYR A 192 0.55 -1.37 20.25
N ASN A 193 1.55 -1.35 19.37
CA ASN A 193 2.74 -0.53 19.57
C ASN A 193 2.42 0.97 19.54
N ALA A 194 1.60 1.42 18.59
CA ALA A 194 1.22 2.82 18.46
C ALA A 194 0.40 3.33 19.65
N LEU A 195 -0.57 2.54 20.14
CA LEU A 195 -1.40 2.89 21.31
C LEU A 195 -0.56 3.07 22.59
N ARG A 196 0.55 2.33 22.73
CA ARG A 196 1.45 2.46 23.88
C ARG A 196 2.41 3.64 23.78
N LYS A 197 2.78 4.01 22.56
CA LYS A 197 3.78 5.06 22.31
C LYS A 197 3.15 6.44 22.24
N GLU A 198 1.99 6.55 21.60
CA GLU A 198 1.36 7.82 21.27
C GLU A 198 0.20 8.11 22.24
N LYS A 199 0.00 9.39 22.56
CA LYS A 199 -1.15 9.81 23.37
C LYS A 199 -2.42 9.73 22.53
N HIS A 200 -3.48 9.14 23.08
CA HIS A 200 -4.76 9.02 22.40
C HIS A 200 -5.96 9.14 23.34
N HIS A 201 -7.14 9.40 22.76
CA HIS A 201 -8.41 9.52 23.47
C HIS A 201 -9.47 8.52 22.97
N TYR A 202 -9.04 7.51 22.21
CA TYR A 202 -9.93 6.47 21.68
C TYR A 202 -10.67 5.74 22.78
N ARG A 203 -11.94 5.43 22.49
CA ARG A 203 -12.85 4.65 23.32
C ARG A 203 -13.20 3.35 22.60
N PRO A 204 -13.63 2.31 23.34
CA PRO A 204 -14.23 1.13 22.72
C PRO A 204 -15.37 1.53 21.77
N GLY A 205 -15.33 1.02 20.54
CA GLY A 205 -16.20 1.41 19.43
C GLY A 205 -15.57 2.36 18.41
N ASP A 206 -14.54 3.13 18.78
CA ASP A 206 -13.85 4.03 17.85
C ASP A 206 -12.95 3.25 16.88
N ASP A 207 -12.83 3.71 15.63
CA ASP A 207 -11.82 3.23 14.70
C ASP A 207 -10.45 3.82 15.03
N ILE A 208 -9.52 2.98 15.45
CA ILE A 208 -8.21 3.42 15.96
C ILE A 208 -7.12 3.46 14.89
N ARG A 209 -7.40 3.08 13.63
CA ARG A 209 -6.38 3.03 12.57
C ARG A 209 -5.71 4.36 12.28
N ASP A 210 -6.40 5.46 12.55
CA ASP A 210 -5.92 6.81 12.37
C ASP A 210 -4.65 7.12 13.20
N ILE A 211 -4.41 6.39 14.29
CA ILE A 211 -3.16 6.52 15.07
C ILE A 211 -1.93 6.18 14.23
N LEU A 212 -2.02 5.22 13.30
CA LEU A 212 -0.92 4.87 12.41
C LEU A 212 -0.70 5.95 11.35
N VAL A 213 -1.80 6.51 10.84
CA VAL A 213 -1.80 7.51 9.76
C VAL A 213 -1.23 8.84 10.22
N LYS A 214 -1.58 9.28 11.43
CA LYS A 214 -1.10 10.55 12.01
C LYS A 214 0.41 10.57 12.23
N HIS A 215 0.99 9.44 12.60
CA HIS A 215 2.40 9.34 13.02
C HIS A 215 3.31 8.70 11.96
N SER A 216 2.85 8.60 10.72
CA SER A 216 3.60 8.00 9.61
C SER A 216 3.26 8.66 8.28
N LEU A 217 4.13 8.50 7.27
CA LEU A 217 3.80 8.85 5.88
C LEU A 217 2.87 7.83 5.23
N PHE A 218 2.62 6.67 5.87
CA PHE A 218 1.89 5.56 5.29
C PHE A 218 0.43 5.46 5.74
N VAL A 219 -0.37 4.75 4.95
CA VAL A 219 -1.72 4.32 5.31
C VAL A 219 -1.79 2.79 5.50
N PRO A 220 -2.62 2.28 6.44
CA PRO A 220 -2.79 0.84 6.65
C PRO A 220 -3.70 0.26 5.54
N ALA A 221 -3.10 -0.02 4.40
CA ALA A 221 -3.77 -0.58 3.24
C ALA A 221 -4.31 -1.99 3.52
N TYR A 222 -5.38 -2.40 2.82
CA TYR A 222 -5.98 -3.74 2.99
C TYR A 222 -6.31 -4.08 4.44
N SER A 223 -6.75 -3.11 5.22
CA SER A 223 -6.97 -3.22 6.66
C SER A 223 -8.46 -3.27 6.99
N LEU A 224 -8.84 -4.16 7.91
CA LEU A 224 -10.15 -4.12 8.58
C LEU A 224 -10.17 -2.98 9.61
N PRO A 225 -11.33 -2.43 10.00
CA PRO A 225 -11.39 -1.49 11.11
C PRO A 225 -11.06 -2.19 12.44
N TYR A 226 -10.50 -1.43 13.38
CA TYR A 226 -10.10 -1.89 14.70
C TYR A 226 -10.63 -0.98 15.78
N THR A 227 -10.82 -1.52 16.99
CA THR A 227 -11.16 -0.77 18.17
C THR A 227 -10.40 -1.28 19.39
N ILE A 228 -10.60 -0.66 20.55
CA ILE A 228 -9.95 -1.02 21.81
C ILE A 228 -10.83 -1.97 22.61
N ASP A 229 -10.24 -3.06 23.11
CA ASP A 229 -10.91 -3.93 24.07
C ASP A 229 -11.10 -3.22 25.42
N PRO A 230 -12.33 -3.11 25.95
CA PRO A 230 -12.59 -2.39 27.21
C PRO A 230 -11.92 -3.02 28.44
N LYS A 231 -11.51 -4.28 28.39
CA LYS A 231 -10.90 -5.02 29.50
C LYS A 231 -9.38 -4.99 29.46
N THR A 232 -8.80 -5.20 28.27
CA THR A 232 -7.35 -5.33 28.13
C THR A 232 -6.68 -4.07 27.58
N ASN A 233 -7.45 -3.13 27.03
CA ASN A 233 -6.97 -1.97 26.30
C ASN A 233 -6.11 -2.34 25.07
N GLU A 234 -6.27 -3.56 24.55
CA GLU A 234 -5.57 -4.05 23.35
C GLU A 234 -6.42 -3.83 22.08
N PRO A 235 -5.77 -3.72 20.90
CA PRO A 235 -6.49 -3.59 19.64
C PRO A 235 -7.18 -4.90 19.25
N ILE A 236 -8.49 -4.81 19.03
CA ILE A 236 -9.35 -5.90 18.51
C ILE A 236 -10.00 -5.44 17.20
N PHE A 237 -10.47 -6.39 16.38
CA PHE A 237 -11.23 -6.03 15.18
C PHE A 237 -12.54 -5.34 15.57
N LEU A 238 -12.86 -4.23 14.90
CA LEU A 238 -14.16 -3.57 15.05
C LEU A 238 -15.18 -4.35 14.21
N THR A 239 -15.93 -5.22 14.88
CA THR A 239 -16.97 -6.03 14.25
C THR A 239 -18.34 -5.43 14.55
N ASN A 240 -19.12 -5.17 13.50
CA ASN A 240 -20.54 -4.79 13.63
C ASN A 240 -21.42 -5.99 14.01
#